data_AF-A0A838QX10-F1
#
_entry.id   AF-A0A838QX10-F1
#
_cell.length_a   1.000
_cell.length_b   1.000
_cell.length_c   1.000
_cell.angle_alpha   90.00
_cell.angle_beta   90.00
_cell.angle_gamma   90.00
#
_symmetry.space_group_name_H-M   'P 1'
#
loop_
_entity.id
_entity.type
_entity.pdbx_description
1 polymer ?
#
loop_
_entity_poly.entity_id
_entity_poly.type
_entity_poly.pdbx_seq_one_letter_code
_entity_poly.pdbx_strand_id
1 'polypeptide(L)' 'MKINTDVNSKHDHAQCRPKVFFGKVLLTAGVYDGIPVSDVVTALHRHRVGDWGHVSDEDREENELALREG' A
#
# COMPACT_ATOMS: atom_id res chain seq x y z
N MET A 1 30.35 -17.29 -34.24
CA MET A 1 28.92 -17.00 -34.42
C MET A 1 28.37 -16.64 -33.04
N LYS A 2 28.15 -15.35 -32.76
CA LYS A 2 27.62 -14.89 -31.47
C LYS A 2 26.10 -14.99 -31.57
N ILE A 3 25.46 -15.74 -30.69
CA ILE A 3 24.03 -15.58 -30.41
C ILE A 3 23.90 -15.15 -28.96
N ASN A 4 23.32 -13.98 -28.80
CA ASN A 4 23.34 -13.16 -27.60
C ASN A 4 22.41 -13.72 -26.53
N THR A 5 22.90 -13.69 -25.30
CA THR A 5 22.13 -13.84 -24.07
C THR A 5 21.33 -12.56 -23.85
N ASP A 6 20.02 -12.59 -24.11
CA ASP A 6 19.11 -11.51 -23.70
C ASP A 6 17.70 -12.06 -23.52
N VAL A 7 17.44 -12.64 -22.34
CA VAL A 7 16.09 -12.80 -21.81
C VAL A 7 15.91 -11.77 -20.71
N ASN A 8 15.99 -10.49 -21.09
CA ASN A 8 15.59 -9.39 -20.23
C ASN A 8 14.06 -9.30 -20.27
N SER A 9 13.39 -10.14 -19.48
CA SER A 9 11.95 -10.00 -19.23
C SER A 9 11.75 -8.70 -18.46
N LYS A 10 11.37 -7.65 -19.18
CA LYS A 10 10.93 -6.38 -18.62
C LYS A 10 9.62 -6.63 -17.85
N HIS A 11 9.73 -7.07 -16.60
CA HIS A 11 8.66 -6.86 -15.65
C HIS A 11 8.74 -5.41 -15.20
N ASP A 12 7.99 -4.56 -15.89
CA ASP A 12 7.70 -3.19 -15.46
C ASP A 12 6.80 -3.26 -14.22
N HIS A 13 7.36 -3.71 -13.11
CA HIS A 13 6.79 -3.44 -11.80
C HIS A 13 7.05 -1.96 -11.56
N ALA A 14 6.10 -1.11 -11.95
CA ALA A 14 6.07 0.28 -11.53
C ALA A 14 6.31 0.27 -10.01
N GLN A 15 7.52 0.65 -9.62
CA GLN A 15 7.97 0.63 -8.24
C GLN A 15 7.08 1.61 -7.47
N CYS A 16 6.03 1.11 -6.82
CA CYS A 16 5.08 1.95 -6.10
C CYS A 16 5.81 2.46 -4.85
N ARG A 17 6.37 3.67 -4.95
CA ARG A 17 7.12 4.27 -3.84
C ARG A 17 6.14 4.50 -2.69
N PRO A 18 6.49 4.10 -1.47
CA PRO A 18 5.62 4.32 -0.32
C PRO A 18 5.44 5.83 -0.10
N LYS A 19 4.17 6.27 0.00
CA LYS A 19 3.79 7.64 0.35
C LYS A 19 4.01 7.92 1.84
N VAL A 20 3.91 6.88 2.68
CA VAL A 20 4.12 6.96 4.13
C VAL A 20 4.94 5.78 4.64
N PHE A 21 5.65 5.97 5.76
CA PHE A 21 6.31 4.90 6.50
C PHE A 21 5.66 4.77 7.88
N PHE A 22 5.30 3.55 8.24
CA PHE A 22 4.73 3.28 9.56
C PHE A 22 5.83 3.08 10.59
N GLY A 23 5.57 3.54 11.81
CA GLY A 23 6.30 3.12 13.00
C GLY A 23 5.80 1.76 13.49
N LYS A 24 5.68 1.61 14.81
CA LYS A 24 5.07 0.43 15.40
C LYS A 24 3.55 0.49 15.23
N VAL A 25 2.99 -0.45 14.47
CA VAL A 25 1.53 -0.62 14.35
C VAL A 25 1.03 -1.47 15.51
N LEU A 26 -0.02 -0.99 16.17
CA LEU A 26 -0.69 -1.69 17.27
C LEU A 26 -2.18 -1.80 16.93
N LEU A 27 -2.80 -2.87 17.38
CA LEU A 27 -4.25 -3.08 17.27
C LEU A 27 -4.85 -3.06 18.67
N THR A 28 -6.02 -2.44 18.80
CA THR A 28 -6.83 -2.59 20.01
C THR A 28 -7.39 -4.01 20.06
N ALA A 29 -7.70 -4.52 21.27
CA ALA A 29 -8.19 -5.88 21.44
C ALA A 29 -9.44 -6.17 20.58
N GLY A 30 -10.40 -5.23 20.54
CA GLY A 30 -11.61 -5.39 19.74
C GLY A 30 -11.35 -5.47 18.23
N VAL A 31 -10.33 -4.76 17.71
CA VAL A 31 -9.93 -4.88 16.31
C VAL A 31 -9.25 -6.22 16.04
N TYR A 32 -8.37 -6.66 16.95
CA TYR A 32 -7.69 -7.94 16.84
C TYR A 32 -8.67 -9.12 16.83
N ASP A 33 -9.71 -9.06 17.65
CA ASP A 33 -10.73 -10.13 17.75
C ASP A 33 -11.74 -10.08 16.59
N GLY A 34 -12.03 -8.88 16.06
CA GLY A 34 -13.09 -8.66 15.09
C GLY A 34 -12.65 -8.65 13.62
N ILE A 35 -11.37 -8.40 13.34
CA ILE A 35 -10.85 -8.25 11.97
C ILE A 35 -9.70 -9.22 11.74
N PRO A 36 -9.73 -10.03 10.66
CA PRO A 36 -8.59 -10.85 10.28
C PRO A 36 -7.33 -10.00 10.12
N VAL A 37 -6.23 -10.42 10.78
CA VAL A 37 -4.96 -9.70 10.72
C VAL A 37 -4.44 -9.57 9.27
N SER A 38 -4.75 -10.53 8.40
CA SER A 38 -4.44 -10.46 6.96
C SER A 38 -5.05 -9.24 6.28
N ASP A 39 -6.27 -8.89 6.65
CA ASP A 39 -7.03 -7.83 6.02
C ASP A 39 -6.51 -6.47 6.50
N VAL A 40 -6.16 -6.38 7.79
CA VAL A 40 -5.45 -5.23 8.37
C VAL A 40 -4.12 -4.98 7.66
N VAL A 41 -3.30 -6.03 7.51
CA VAL A 41 -2.00 -5.94 6.83
C VAL A 41 -2.18 -5.53 5.37
N THR A 42 -3.16 -6.09 4.68
CA THR A 42 -3.49 -5.74 3.29
C THR A 42 -3.90 -4.28 3.17
N ALA A 43 -4.80 -3.81 4.04
CA ALA A 43 -5.25 -2.42 4.07
C ALA A 43 -4.09 -1.45 4.31
N LEU A 44 -3.20 -1.76 5.26
CA LEU A 44 -2.02 -0.95 5.55
C LEU A 44 -1.05 -0.90 4.36
N HIS A 45 -0.81 -2.03 3.68
CA HIS A 45 0.04 -2.05 2.50
C HIS A 45 -0.50 -1.17 1.38
N ARG A 46 -1.81 -1.20 1.15
CA ARG A 46 -2.49 -0.37 0.15
C ARG A 46 -2.42 1.11 0.52
N HIS A 47 -2.75 1.45 1.76
CA HIS A 47 -2.65 2.81 2.30
C HIS A 47 -1.22 3.37 2.16
N ARG A 48 -0.21 2.54 2.44
CA ARG A 48 1.21 2.91 2.33
C ARG A 48 1.59 3.42 0.94
N VAL A 49 0.96 2.90 -0.11
CA VAL A 49 1.25 3.24 -1.50
C VAL A 49 0.20 4.16 -2.14
N GLY A 50 -0.78 4.62 -1.35
CA GLY A 50 -1.88 5.47 -1.84
C GLY A 50 -2.94 4.71 -2.65
N ASP A 51 -3.06 3.40 -2.45
CA ASP A 51 -4.21 2.64 -2.94
C ASP A 51 -5.33 2.70 -1.90
N TRP A 52 -6.29 3.59 -2.16
CA TRP A 52 -7.48 3.76 -1.33
C TRP A 52 -8.59 2.77 -1.65
N GLY A 53 -8.50 2.10 -2.81
CA GLY A 53 -9.57 1.26 -3.33
C GLY A 53 -10.79 2.03 -3.80
N HIS A 54 -11.95 1.53 -3.37
CA HIS A 54 -13.24 2.07 -3.75
C HIS A 54 -13.80 2.88 -2.58
N VAL A 55 -13.41 4.15 -2.54
CA VAL A 55 -13.90 5.17 -1.61
C VAL A 55 -14.48 6.34 -2.41
N SER A 56 -15.28 7.18 -1.76
CA SER A 56 -15.78 8.41 -2.41
C SER A 56 -14.63 9.37 -2.74
N ASP A 57 -14.90 10.39 -3.55
CA ASP A 57 -13.87 11.37 -3.87
C ASP A 57 -13.51 12.21 -2.63
N GLU A 58 -14.50 12.51 -1.79
CA GLU A 58 -14.28 13.21 -0.52
C GLU A 58 -13.36 12.42 0.42
N ASP A 59 -13.63 11.12 0.62
CA ASP A 59 -12.80 10.26 1.46
C ASP A 59 -11.37 10.13 0.90
N ARG A 60 -11.23 10.13 -0.43
CA ARG A 60 -9.93 10.07 -1.11
C ARG A 60 -9.13 11.33 -0.87
N GLU A 61 -9.75 12.49 -1.03
CA GLU A 61 -9.13 13.80 -0.82
C GLU A 61 -8.69 13.97 0.63
N GLU A 62 -9.54 13.57 1.58
CA GLU A 62 -9.21 13.60 3.02
C GLU A 62 -8.01 12.70 3.33
N ASN A 63 -7.95 11.49 2.77
CA ASN A 63 -6.80 10.61 2.95
C ASN A 63 -5.50 11.19 2.35
N GLU A 64 -5.56 11.81 1.17
CA GLU A 64 -4.39 12.48 0.57
C GLU A 64 -3.95 13.72 1.36
N LEU A 65 -4.89 14.42 2.02
CA LEU A 65 -4.61 15.51 2.95
C LEU A 65 -3.88 15.01 4.20
N ALA A 66 -4.41 13.95 4.83
CA ALA A 66 -3.85 13.35 6.04
C ALA A 66 -2.40 12.87 5.84
N LEU A 67 -2.04 12.36 4.65
CA LEU A 67 -0.66 12.00 4.33
C LEU A 67 0.33 13.17 4.45
N ARG A 68 -0.13 14.42 4.28
CA ARG A 68 0.70 15.63 4.35
C ARG A 68 0.62 16.30 5.71
N GLU A 69 -0.54 16.26 6.35
CA GLU A 69 -0.85 17.12 7.50
C GLU A 69 -0.93 16.36 8.84
N GLY A 70 -1.08 15.03 8.81
CA GLY A 70 -1.11 14.16 9.98
C GLY A 70 -2.49 14.02 10.60
#